data_AF-A0A9X9X3T2-F1
#
_entry.id   AF-A0A9X9X3T2-F1
#
_cell.length_a   1.000
_cell.length_b   1.000
_cell.length_c   1.000
_cell.angle_alpha   90.00
_cell.angle_beta   90.00
_cell.angle_gamma   90.00
#
_symmetry.space_group_name_H-M   'P 1'
#
loop_
_entity.id
_entity.type
_entity.pdbx_description
1 polymer ?
#
loop_
_entity_poly.entity_id
_entity_poly.type
_entity_poly.pdbx_seq_one_letter_code
_entity_poly.pdbx_strand_id
1 'polypeptide(L)' 'MSDAEIERRMVELDRLLNDPEVRMDPHRVWALLAELSRAAQPVYLSGRA' A
#
# COMPACT_ATOMS: atom_id res chain seq x y z
N MET A 1 -9.23 -4.49 -4.07
CA MET A 1 -8.66 -4.90 -2.78
C MET A 1 -9.71 -4.63 -1.72
N SER A 2 -10.00 -5.61 -0.86
CA SER A 2 -10.94 -5.46 0.25
C SER A 2 -10.30 -4.65 1.39
N ASP A 3 -11.14 -4.13 2.29
CA ASP A 3 -10.68 -3.36 3.45
C ASP A 3 -9.73 -4.17 4.34
N ALA A 4 -10.02 -5.46 4.55
CA ALA A 4 -9.16 -6.36 5.30
C ALA A 4 -7.79 -6.59 4.65
N GLU A 5 -7.71 -6.55 3.31
CA GLU A 5 -6.43 -6.61 2.61
C GLU A 5 -5.68 -5.29 2.74
N ILE A 6 -6.36 -4.14 2.62
CA ILE A 6 -5.76 -2.81 2.83
C ILE A 6 -5.11 -2.73 4.22
N GLU A 7 -5.86 -3.12 5.26
CA GLU A 7 -5.38 -3.13 6.64
C GLU A 7 -4.10 -3.98 6.79
N ARG A 8 -4.09 -5.19 6.20
CA ARG A 8 -2.89 -6.06 6.22
C ARG A 8 -1.69 -5.40 5.54
N ARG A 9 -1.88 -4.72 4.41
CA ARG A 9 -0.80 -4.04 3.69
C ARG A 9 -0.31 -2.81 4.45
N MET A 10 -1.19 -2.10 5.17
CA MET A 10 -0.81 -1.02 6.07
C MET A 10 0.04 -1.50 7.24
N VAL A 11 -0.34 -2.62 7.88
CA VAL A 11 0.45 -3.23 8.97
C VAL A 11 1.83 -3.68 8.48
N GLU A 12 1.89 -4.23 7.27
CA GLU A 12 3.15 -4.64 6.65
C GLU A 12 4.07 -3.43 6.37
N LEU A 13 3.50 -2.35 5.82
CA LEU A 13 4.23 -1.11 5.54
C LEU A 13 4.76 -0.47 6.84
N ASP A 14 3.93 -0.44 7.88
CA ASP A 14 4.30 0.09 9.20
C ASP A 14 5.51 -0.65 9.78
N ARG A 15 5.49 -1.98 9.77
CA ARG A 15 6.62 -2.80 10.22
C ARG A 15 7.88 -2.53 9.42
N LEU A 16 7.80 -2.47 8.09
CA LEU A 16 8.98 -2.24 7.25
C LEU A 16 9.65 -0.88 7.49
N LEU A 17 8.89 0.13 7.91
CA LEU A 17 9.39 1.49 8.14
C LEU A 17 9.80 1.75 9.59
N ASN A 18 9.10 1.13 10.55
CA ASN A 18 9.18 1.51 11.96
C ASN A 18 9.72 0.40 12.88
N ASP A 19 9.80 -0.85 12.42
CA ASP A 19 10.33 -1.95 13.22
C ASP A 19 11.85 -2.12 13.00
N PRO A 20 12.70 -1.83 14.01
CA PRO A 20 14.15 -1.97 13.88
C PRO A 20 14.61 -3.42 13.78
N GLU A 21 13.79 -4.39 14.18
CA GLU A 21 14.09 -5.83 14.01
C GLU A 21 13.82 -6.29 12.58
N VAL A 22 13.02 -5.53 11.83
CA VAL A 22 12.73 -5.80 10.42
C VAL A 22 13.71 -5.02 9.55
N ARG A 23 14.48 -5.75 8.74
CA ARG A 23 15.32 -5.10 7.72
C ARG A 23 14.43 -4.41 6.70
N MET A 24 14.53 -3.08 6.62
CA MET A 24 13.82 -2.30 5.60
C MET A 24 14.17 -2.78 4.19
N ASP A 25 13.14 -3.14 3.43
CA ASP A 25 13.22 -3.46 2.00
C ASP A 25 12.58 -2.31 1.18
N PRO A 26 13.40 -1.46 0.54
CA PRO A 26 12.90 -0.33 -0.25
C PRO A 26 11.98 -0.75 -1.40
N HIS A 27 12.26 -1.86 -2.08
CA HIS A 27 11.43 -2.32 -3.19
C HIS A 27 10.05 -2.76 -2.69
N ARG A 28 10.00 -3.43 -1.54
CA ARG A 28 8.74 -3.85 -0.93
C ARG A 28 7.93 -2.65 -0.46
N VAL A 29 8.57 -1.66 0.16
CA VAL A 29 7.92 -0.41 0.56
C VAL A 29 7.28 0.29 -0.64
N TRP A 30 8.02 0.45 -1.73
CA TRP A 30 7.49 1.10 -2.94
C TRP A 30 6.34 0.31 -3.59
N ALA A 31 6.43 -1.03 -3.59
CA ALA A 31 5.35 -1.87 -4.08
C ALA A 31 4.07 -1.70 -3.24
N LEU A 32 4.18 -1.75 -1.90
CA LEU A 32 3.05 -1.57 -0.98
C LEU A 32 2.41 -0.19 -1.14
N LEU A 33 3.21 0.87 -1.25
CA LEU A 33 2.71 2.23 -1.48
C LEU A 33 1.96 2.35 -2.82
N ALA A 34 2.45 1.72 -3.88
CA ALA A 34 1.79 1.71 -5.18
C ALA A 34 0.46 0.94 -5.15
N GLU A 35 0.42 -0.21 -4.47
CA GLU A 35 -0.80 -1.01 -4.28
C GLU A 35 -1.86 -0.23 -3.49
N LEU A 36 -1.47 0.38 -2.37
CA LEU A 36 -2.35 1.18 -1.51
C LEU A 36 -2.83 2.44 -2.24
N SER A 37 -1.97 3.13 -2.99
CA SER A 37 -2.35 4.30 -3.78
C SER A 37 -3.43 3.96 -4.82
N ARG A 38 -3.29 2.84 -5.54
CA ARG A 38 -4.29 2.38 -6.53
C ARG A 38 -5.64 2.06 -5.87
N ALA A 39 -5.61 1.50 -4.66
CA ALA A 39 -6.84 1.21 -3.92
C ALA A 39 -7.50 2.47 -3.34
N ALA A 40 -6.71 3.50 -3.04
CA ALA A 40 -7.19 4.78 -2.53
C ALA A 40 -7.71 5.73 -3.63
N GLN A 41 -7.39 5.46 -4.91
CA GLN A 41 -7.93 6.27 -6.01
C GLN A 41 -9.45 6.06 -6.10
N PRO A 42 -10.25 7.11 -5.89
CA PRO A 42 -11.68 7.00 -6.09
C PRO A 42 -11.95 6.78 -7.59
N VAL A 43 -12.90 5.91 -7.91
CA VAL A 43 -13.33 5.61 -9.29
C VAL A 43 -14.04 6.83 -9.88
N TYR A 44 -13.31 7.89 -10.23
CA TYR A 44 -13.89 9.10 -10.82
C TYR A 44 -13.36 9.42 -12.22
N LEU A 45 -12.55 8.55 -12.83
CA LEU A 45 -12.07 8.76 -14.21
C LEU A 45 -12.27 7.51 -15.06
N SER A 46 -13.51 7.33 -15.51
CA SER A 46 -13.83 6.59 -16.74
C SER A 46 -15.01 7.25 -17.44
N GLY A 47 -14.95 8.57 -17.59
CA GLY A 47 -15.69 9.29 -18.63
C GLY A 47 -14.75 9.48 -19.82
N ARG A 48 -15.00 8.74 -20.90
CA ARG A 48 -14.33 8.90 -22.20
C ARG A 48 -14.42 10.38 -22.65
N ALA A 49 -13.30 10.93 -23.09
CA ALA A 49 -13.26 12.02 -24.06
C ALA A 49 -13.16 11.41 -25.47
#